data_AF-A0A4Y2ULY9-F1
#
_entry.id   AF-A0A4Y2ULY9-F1
#
_cell.length_a   1.000
_cell.length_b   1.000
_cell.length_c   1.000
_cell.angle_alpha   90.00
_cell.angle_beta   90.00
_cell.angle_gamma   90.00
#
_symmetry.space_group_name_H-M   'P 1'
#
loop_
_entity.id
_entity.type
_entity.pdbx_description
1 polymer ?
#
loop_
_entity_poly.entity_id
_entity_poly.type
_entity_poly.pdbx_seq_one_letter_code
_entity_poly.pdbx_strand_id
1 'polypeptide(L)'
;MRRCQEIAIEKMTEIRAKSEIWYDKNTVRRKFEVGYLVLVLATSKPNKMAVQWTGSGVIESQLSEMNYFVLMANKNDNTQIYHVNLLHPYHQRPERINLIVSGGEEIQ
;
A
#
# COMPACT_ATOMS: atom_id res chain seq x y z
N MET A 1 -10.82 -42.39 0.21
CA MET A 1 -11.03 -40.97 0.61
C MET A 1 -9.74 -40.16 0.61
N ARG A 2 -8.65 -40.56 1.30
CA ARG A 2 -7.37 -39.79 1.33
C ARG A 2 -6.75 -39.53 -0.05
N ARG A 3 -6.72 -40.55 -0.93
CA ARG A 3 -6.21 -40.41 -2.29
C ARG A 3 -6.93 -39.33 -3.11
N CYS A 4 -8.25 -39.19 -2.95
CA CYS A 4 -9.02 -38.15 -3.65
C CYS A 4 -8.68 -36.75 -3.09
N GLN A 5 -8.44 -36.65 -1.78
CA GLN A 5 -8.03 -35.41 -1.12
C GLN A 5 -6.62 -34.98 -1.55
N GLU A 6 -5.68 -35.92 -1.65
CA GLU A 6 -4.31 -35.66 -2.12
C GLU A 6 -4.32 -35.12 -3.56
N ILE A 7 -5.05 -35.77 -4.46
CA ILE A 7 -5.20 -35.33 -5.87
C ILE A 7 -5.85 -33.93 -5.92
N ALA A 8 -6.85 -33.67 -5.08
CA ALA A 8 -7.49 -32.35 -5.02
C ALA A 8 -6.50 -31.25 -4.58
N ILE A 9 -5.69 -31.51 -3.55
CA ILE A 9 -4.68 -30.57 -3.05
C ILE A 9 -3.63 -30.31 -4.13
N GLU A 10 -3.11 -31.36 -4.76
CA GLU A 10 -2.12 -31.24 -5.85
C GLU A 10 -2.65 -30.34 -6.98
N LYS A 11 -3.87 -30.59 -7.46
CA LYS A 11 -4.46 -29.78 -8.53
C LYS A 11 -4.73 -28.34 -8.11
N MET A 12 -5.18 -28.11 -6.88
CA MET A 12 -5.33 -26.75 -6.35
C MET A 12 -3.98 -26.01 -6.29
N THR A 13 -2.90 -26.69 -5.90
CA THR A 13 -1.56 -26.07 -5.86
C THR A 13 -1.01 -25.76 -7.25
N GLU A 14 -1.18 -26.68 -8.22
CA GLU A 14 -0.79 -26.45 -9.62
C GLU A 14 -1.52 -25.24 -10.22
N ILE A 15 -2.84 -25.15 -10.00
CA ILE A 15 -3.66 -24.05 -10.51
C ILE A 15 -3.27 -22.73 -9.86
N ARG A 16 -2.99 -22.74 -8.54
CA ARG A 16 -2.52 -21.56 -7.81
C ARG A 16 -1.22 -21.03 -8.38
N ALA A 17 -0.23 -21.89 -8.59
CA ALA A 17 1.08 -21.50 -9.14
C ALA A 17 0.95 -20.89 -10.55
N LYS A 18 0.10 -21.47 -11.41
CA LYS A 18 -0.16 -20.92 -12.76
C LYS A 18 -0.85 -19.56 -12.70
N SER A 19 -1.81 -19.42 -11.81
CA SER A 19 -2.56 -18.17 -11.63
C SER A 19 -1.65 -17.05 -11.15
N GLU A 20 -0.79 -17.33 -10.17
CA GLU A 20 0.19 -16.37 -9.62
C GLU A 20 1.07 -15.78 -10.72
N ILE A 21 1.67 -16.62 -11.57
CA ILE A 21 2.49 -16.19 -12.71
C ILE A 21 1.70 -15.28 -13.66
N TRP A 22 0.42 -15.59 -13.91
CA TRP A 22 -0.40 -14.82 -14.85
C TRP A 22 -0.78 -13.45 -14.28
N TYR A 23 -1.18 -13.39 -13.01
CA TYR A 23 -1.54 -12.14 -12.35
C TYR A 23 -0.34 -11.22 -12.13
N ASP A 24 0.83 -11.78 -11.81
CA ASP A 24 2.04 -11.01 -11.53
C ASP A 24 2.82 -10.59 -12.79
N LYS A 25 2.42 -11.08 -13.97
CA LYS A 25 3.14 -10.87 -15.23
C LYS A 25 3.42 -9.40 -15.55
N ASN A 26 2.49 -8.51 -15.20
CA ASN A 26 2.59 -7.07 -15.48
C ASN A 26 2.80 -6.23 -14.21
N THR A 27 3.17 -6.87 -13.09
CA THR A 27 3.36 -6.17 -11.84
C THR A 27 4.61 -5.30 -11.88
N VAL A 28 4.46 -4.03 -11.47
CA VAL A 28 5.59 -3.09 -11.47
C VAL A 28 6.55 -3.50 -10.36
N ARG A 29 7.83 -3.68 -10.71
CA ARG A 29 8.89 -3.99 -9.74
C ARG A 29 9.22 -2.78 -8.88
N ARG A 30 8.42 -2.55 -7.84
CA ARG A 30 8.68 -1.57 -6.78
C ARG A 30 8.93 -2.33 -5.48
N LYS A 31 9.90 -1.87 -4.71
CA LYS A 31 10.16 -2.38 -3.36
C LYS A 31 9.95 -1.24 -2.38
N PHE A 32 9.30 -1.56 -1.27
CA PHE A 32 9.11 -0.63 -0.17
C PHE A 32 9.78 -1.19 1.07
N GLU A 33 10.42 -0.32 1.84
CA GLU A 33 11.00 -0.69 3.12
C GLU A 33 9.98 -0.52 4.24
N VAL A 34 10.15 -1.28 5.32
CA VAL A 34 9.33 -1.15 6.52
C VAL A 34 9.48 0.26 7.09
N GLY A 35 8.37 0.89 7.46
CA GLY A 35 8.32 2.27 7.95
C GLY A 35 8.13 3.33 6.86
N TYR A 36 8.18 2.99 5.58
CA TYR A 36 7.94 3.96 4.51
C TYR A 36 6.48 4.38 4.42
N LEU A 37 6.26 5.67 4.13
CA LEU A 37 4.95 6.23 3.85
C LEU A 37 4.55 5.96 2.40
N VAL A 38 3.34 5.43 2.22
CA VAL A 38 2.77 5.10 0.92
C VAL A 38 1.33 5.62 0.81
N LEU A 39 0.93 5.99 -0.40
CA LEU A 39 -0.46 6.19 -0.77
C LEU A 39 -1.08 4.86 -1.16
N VAL A 40 -2.32 4.64 -0.75
CA VAL A 40 -3.09 3.45 -1.09
C VAL A 40 -4.22 3.79 -2.05
N LEU A 41 -4.38 3.01 -3.11
CA LEU A 41 -5.51 3.16 -4.02
C LEU A 41 -6.80 2.67 -3.36
N ALA A 42 -7.79 3.55 -3.17
CA ALA A 42 -9.09 3.14 -2.63
C ALA A 42 -9.76 2.12 -3.58
N THR A 43 -10.21 0.98 -3.06
CA THR A 43 -10.88 -0.07 -3.85
C THR A 43 -12.40 -0.02 -3.74
N SER A 44 -12.94 0.35 -2.58
CA SER A 44 -14.38 0.49 -2.35
C SER A 44 -14.88 1.85 -2.87
N LYS A 45 -15.80 1.85 -3.83
CA LYS A 45 -16.31 3.07 -4.50
C LYS A 45 -17.79 2.97 -4.83
N PRO A 46 -18.52 4.10 -4.85
CA PRO A 46 -19.87 4.16 -5.38
C PRO A 46 -19.90 4.04 -6.92
N ASN A 47 -18.82 4.42 -7.63
CA ASN A 47 -18.72 4.30 -9.10
C ASN A 47 -17.27 4.16 -9.60
N LYS A 48 -17.09 3.80 -10.89
CA LYS A 48 -15.77 3.52 -11.51
C LYS A 48 -14.86 4.75 -11.62
N MET A 49 -15.42 5.96 -11.67
CA MET A 49 -14.65 7.20 -11.84
C MET A 49 -14.16 7.80 -10.51
N ALA A 50 -14.71 7.35 -9.38
CA ALA A 50 -14.28 7.78 -8.03
C ALA A 50 -12.94 7.14 -7.58
N VAL A 51 -12.06 6.80 -8.53
CA VAL A 51 -10.75 6.24 -8.23
C VAL A 51 -9.82 7.32 -7.71
N GLN A 52 -9.48 7.23 -6.41
CA GLN A 52 -8.56 8.16 -5.77
C GLN A 52 -7.49 7.43 -4.97
N TRP A 53 -6.32 8.05 -4.89
CA TRP A 53 -5.27 7.71 -3.94
C TRP A 53 -5.65 8.27 -2.57
N THR A 54 -5.56 7.47 -1.53
CA THR A 54 -6.03 7.80 -0.19
C THR A 54 -4.91 7.62 0.81
N GLY A 55 -4.72 8.68 1.62
CA GLY A 55 -4.01 8.69 2.91
C GLY A 55 -2.56 8.22 2.90
N SER A 56 -1.78 8.71 3.86
CA SER A 56 -0.48 8.11 4.15
C SER A 56 -0.69 6.84 4.98
N GLY A 57 -0.43 5.69 4.38
CA GLY A 57 -0.24 4.43 5.08
C GLY A 57 1.24 4.20 5.36
N VAL A 58 1.55 3.46 6.41
CA VAL A 58 2.91 3.04 6.76
C VAL A 58 3.07 1.57 6.40
N ILE A 59 4.15 1.20 5.71
CA ILE A 59 4.48 -0.21 5.50
C ILE A 59 4.88 -0.83 6.83
N GLU A 60 4.12 -1.81 7.32
CA GLU A 60 4.43 -2.54 8.55
C GLU A 60 5.38 -3.70 8.28
N SER A 61 5.08 -4.52 7.26
CA SER A 61 5.91 -5.66 6.88
C SER A 61 5.61 -6.13 5.46
N GLN A 62 6.53 -6.91 4.90
CA GLN A 62 6.37 -7.54 3.59
C GLN A 62 5.81 -8.97 3.78
N LEU A 63 4.65 -9.26 3.19
CA LEU A 63 4.06 -10.61 3.21
C LEU A 63 4.64 -11.51 2.12
N SER A 64 4.89 -10.93 0.94
CA SER A 64 5.47 -11.61 -0.23
C SER A 64 6.15 -10.55 -1.12
N GLU A 65 6.78 -10.97 -2.22
CA GLU A 65 7.44 -10.03 -3.13
C GLU A 65 6.52 -8.88 -3.57
N MET A 66 5.23 -9.18 -3.81
CA MET A 66 4.25 -8.23 -4.33
C MET A 66 3.20 -7.75 -3.33
N ASN A 67 3.08 -8.35 -2.15
CA ASN A 67 2.06 -8.00 -1.16
C ASN A 67 2.68 -7.49 0.14
N TYR A 68 2.16 -6.38 0.63
CA TYR A 68 2.63 -5.67 1.81
C TYR A 68 1.50 -5.48 2.82
N PHE A 69 1.84 -5.53 4.10
CA PHE A 69 0.99 -5.08 5.18
C PHE A 69 1.14 -3.58 5.33
N VAL A 70 0.02 -2.85 5.25
CA VAL A 70 -0.01 -1.40 5.35
C VAL A 70 -0.93 -0.99 6.49
N LEU A 71 -0.37 -0.22 7.41
CA LEU A 71 -1.11 0.42 8.49
C LEU A 71 -1.69 1.74 7.99
N MET A 72 -3.01 1.89 8.05
CA MET A 72 -3.70 3.07 7.53
C MET A 72 -4.10 4.02 8.65
N ALA A 73 -3.57 5.25 8.63
CA ALA A 73 -3.88 6.28 9.63
C ALA A 73 -5.37 6.69 9.70
N ASN A 74 -6.15 6.42 8.65
CA ASN A 74 -7.56 6.83 8.56
C ASN A 74 -8.57 5.72 8.94
N LYS A 75 -8.11 4.49 9.20
CA LYS A 75 -8.97 3.33 9.45
C LYS A 75 -8.57 2.66 10.76
N ASN A 76 -8.85 3.30 11.90
CA ASN A 76 -8.69 2.74 13.25
C ASN A 76 -7.39 1.93 13.48
N ASP A 77 -6.28 2.33 12.85
CA ASP A 77 -5.00 1.60 12.90
C ASP A 77 -5.10 0.11 12.54
N ASN A 78 -6.01 -0.25 11.62
CA ASN A 78 -6.10 -1.61 11.10
C ASN A 78 -5.06 -1.83 10.00
N THR A 79 -4.20 -2.83 10.19
CA THR A 79 -3.32 -3.33 9.12
C THR A 79 -4.14 -4.06 8.07
N GLN A 80 -3.93 -3.70 6.79
CA GLN A 80 -4.54 -4.40 5.66
C GLN A 80 -3.47 -4.80 4.63
N ILE A 81 -3.70 -5.92 3.93
CA ILE A 81 -2.82 -6.41 2.88
C ILE A 81 -3.15 -5.68 1.57
N TYR A 82 -2.10 -5.15 0.93
CA TYR A 82 -2.19 -4.52 -0.38
C TYR A 82 -1.15 -5.08 -1.34
N HIS A 83 -1.57 -5.23 -2.59
CA HIS A 83 -0.66 -5.52 -3.69
C HIS A 83 0.13 -4.26 -4.08
N VAL A 84 1.39 -4.43 -4.50
CA VAL A 84 2.33 -3.34 -4.82
C VAL A 84 1.79 -2.33 -5.85
N ASN A 85 0.96 -2.78 -6.79
CA ASN A 85 0.33 -1.90 -7.79
C ASN A 85 -0.71 -0.93 -7.18
N LEU A 86 -1.23 -1.24 -6.00
CA LEU A 86 -2.15 -0.37 -5.26
C LEU A 86 -1.41 0.61 -4.35
N LEU A 87 -0.07 0.63 -4.41
CA LEU A 87 0.79 1.45 -3.57
C LEU A 87 1.59 2.44 -4.42
N HIS A 88 1.72 3.66 -3.91
CA HIS A 88 2.57 4.69 -4.48
C HIS A 88 3.41 5.33 -3.36
N PRO A 89 4.70 5.68 -3.59
CA PRO A 89 5.45 6.48 -2.61
C PRO A 89 4.70 7.75 -2.22
N TYR A 90 4.61 8.02 -0.91
CA TYR A 90 4.05 9.27 -0.40
C TYR A 90 5.15 10.30 -0.20
N HIS A 91 5.12 11.37 -0.99
CA HIS A 91 6.01 12.51 -0.82
C HIS A 91 5.31 13.57 0.03
N GLN A 92 5.79 13.77 1.26
CA GLN A 92 5.29 14.82 2.12
C GLN A 92 5.54 16.19 1.47
N ARG A 93 4.54 17.06 1.55
CA ARG A 93 4.72 18.45 1.13
C ARG A 93 5.69 19.12 2.10
N PRO A 94 6.73 19.83 1.61
CA PRO A 94 7.61 20.58 2.50
C PRO A 94 6.79 21.59 3.30
N GLU A 95 7.02 21.63 4.61
CA GLU A 95 6.35 22.56 5.51
C GLU A 95 6.72 23.99 5.11
N ARG A 96 5.71 24.83 4.86
CA ARG A 96 5.90 26.26 4.69
C ARG A 96 5.69 26.91 6.05
N ILE A 97 6.78 27.17 6.76
CA ILE A 97 6.75 28.02 7.96
C ILE A 97 6.73 29.48 7.52
N ASN A 98 5.67 30.20 7.87
CA ASN A 98 5.64 31.66 7.72
C ASN A 98 6.32 32.25 8.95
N LEU A 99 7.56 32.72 8.80
CA LEU A 99 8.28 33.41 9.87
C LEU A 99 7.84 34.88 9.89
N ILE A 100 7.14 35.30 10.94
CA ILE A 100 6.87 36.72 11.20
C ILE A 100 7.99 37.22 12.09
N VAL A 101 8.90 38.03 11.54
CA VAL A 101 9.90 38.76 12.31
C VAL A 101 9.29 40.11 12.66
N SER A 102 8.70 40.22 13.86
CA SER A 102 8.37 41.52 14.45
C SER A 102 9.68 42.18 14.85
N GLY A 103 10.25 43.00 13.94
CA GLY A 103 11.38 43.85 14.26
C GLY A 103 10.97 44.84 15.35
N GLY A 104 11.45 44.60 16.56
CA GLY A 104 11.51 45.61 17.60
C GLY A 104 12.79 46.41 17.40
N GLU A 105 12.64 47.71 17.15
CA GLU A 105 13.58 48.75 17.54
C GLU A 105 12.88 50.10 17.29
N GLU A 106 12.13 50.54 18.32
CA GLU A 106 11.90 51.96 18.55
C GLU A 106 13.25 52.57 18.88
N ILE A 107 13.82 53.32 17.95
CA ILE A 107 14.98 54.17 18.22
C ILE A 107 14.44 55.59 18.43
N GLN A 108 14.68 56.08 19.65
CA GLN A 108 14.32 57.41 20.18
C GLN A 108 14.89 58.57 19.36
#